data_AF-A0A445GTM5-F1
#
_entry.id   AF-A0A445GTM5-F1
#
_cell.length_a   1.000
_cell.length_b   1.000
_cell.length_c   1.000
_cell.angle_alpha   90.00
_cell.angle_beta   90.00
_cell.angle_gamma   90.00
#
_symmetry.space_group_name_H-M   'P 1'
#
loop_
_entity.id
_entity.type
_entity.pdbx_description
1 polymer ?
#
loop_
_entity_poly.entity_id
_entity_poly.type
_entity_poly.pdbx_seq_one_letter_code
_entity_poly.pdbx_strand_id
1 'polypeptide(L)'
;MGSAWVAQIVGLIAITPLEGLLCELKPPKPAELHLHLPFEMAKSKNHTAHNQSYKAHKNGIKKPKRHRHTSTKGMDPKFLRNQRYARKHNKKSGEIATEEE
;
A
#
# COMPACT_ATOMS: atom_id res chain seq x y z
N MET A 1 -5.93 -39.89 6.19
CA MET A 1 -6.85 -40.10 5.05
C MET A 1 -8.11 -39.31 5.36
N GLY A 2 -8.37 -38.24 4.61
CA GLY A 2 -9.45 -37.29 4.89
C GLY A 2 -9.46 -36.23 3.80
N SER A 3 -10.14 -36.56 2.72
CA SER A 3 -10.19 -35.85 1.45
C SER A 3 -11.23 -34.74 1.45
N ALA A 4 -11.09 -33.88 0.43
CA ALA A 4 -12.16 -33.13 -0.26
C ALA A 4 -12.65 -31.83 0.39
N TRP A 5 -12.30 -30.70 -0.26
CA TRP A 5 -13.14 -29.52 -0.59
C TRP A 5 -12.30 -28.70 -1.60
N VAL A 6 -12.18 -29.20 -2.84
CA VAL A 6 -12.99 -28.85 -4.02
C VAL A 6 -12.69 -27.43 -4.51
N ALA A 7 -11.99 -27.42 -5.65
CA ALA A 7 -11.63 -26.29 -6.48
C ALA A 7 -12.79 -25.84 -7.40
N GLN A 8 -12.55 -24.72 -8.09
CA GLN A 8 -13.26 -24.20 -9.26
C GLN A 8 -14.65 -23.57 -9.04
N ILE A 9 -14.68 -22.24 -9.06
CA ILE A 9 -15.79 -21.44 -9.59
C ILE A 9 -15.29 -20.85 -10.91
N VAL A 10 -15.79 -21.40 -12.02
CA VAL A 10 -15.55 -20.92 -13.38
C VAL A 10 -16.91 -20.61 -14.00
N GLY A 11 -17.06 -19.38 -14.49
CA GLY A 11 -17.75 -19.03 -15.74
C GLY A 11 -19.24 -19.30 -15.86
N LEU A 12 -20.06 -18.25 -15.76
CA LEU A 12 -21.35 -18.17 -16.45
C LEU A 12 -21.84 -16.71 -16.55
N ILE A 13 -21.49 -15.98 -17.62
CA ILE A 13 -22.27 -14.80 -18.06
C ILE A 13 -22.46 -14.88 -19.57
N ALA A 14 -23.69 -15.30 -19.92
CA ALA A 14 -24.57 -14.95 -21.03
C ALA A 14 -24.00 -14.53 -22.41
N ILE A 15 -24.49 -15.28 -23.40
CA ILE A 15 -24.47 -15.05 -24.85
C ILE A 15 -25.89 -14.62 -25.29
N THR A 16 -26.00 -13.93 -26.45
CA THR A 16 -27.15 -13.71 -27.39
C THR A 16 -27.69 -12.23 -27.50
N PRO A 17 -28.31 -11.81 -28.64
CA PRO A 17 -27.62 -11.13 -29.78
C PRO A 17 -28.49 -10.07 -30.54
N LEU A 18 -28.04 -9.60 -31.72
CA LEU A 18 -28.82 -9.00 -32.86
C LEU A 18 -29.54 -7.65 -32.61
N GLU A 19 -29.63 -6.65 -33.48
CA GLU A 19 -29.23 -6.38 -34.87
C GLU A 19 -29.61 -4.89 -35.18
N GLY A 20 -28.89 -4.22 -36.09
CA GLY A 20 -29.48 -3.13 -36.89
C GLY A 20 -29.17 -1.68 -36.51
N LEU A 21 -28.05 -1.14 -37.03
CA LEU A 21 -28.02 0.07 -37.87
C LEU A 21 -26.58 0.30 -38.37
N LEU A 22 -26.31 -0.36 -39.50
CA LEU A 22 -25.12 -0.18 -40.30
C LEU A 22 -25.26 1.14 -41.08
N CYS A 23 -24.81 2.26 -40.48
CA CYS A 23 -24.53 3.48 -41.24
C CYS A 23 -23.12 3.38 -41.82
N GLU A 24 -23.10 3.31 -43.14
CA GLU A 24 -21.94 3.19 -44.00
C GLU A 24 -21.07 4.45 -43.96
N LEU A 25 -19.90 4.36 -43.33
CA LEU A 25 -18.81 5.34 -43.46
C LEU A 25 -17.57 4.58 -43.92
N LYS A 26 -17.35 4.59 -45.23
CA LYS A 26 -16.12 4.11 -45.86
C LYS A 26 -14.93 4.95 -45.34
N PRO A 27 -13.94 4.39 -44.62
CA PRO A 27 -12.77 5.17 -44.24
C PRO A 27 -11.90 5.47 -45.48
N PRO A 28 -11.40 6.71 -45.67
CA PRO A 28 -10.42 6.99 -46.69
C PRO A 28 -9.12 6.22 -46.39
N LYS A 29 -8.54 5.62 -47.43
CA LYS A 29 -7.26 4.89 -47.36
C LYS A 29 -6.16 5.80 -46.78
N PRO A 30 -5.45 5.41 -45.71
CA PRO A 30 -4.20 6.07 -45.37
C PRO A 30 -3.11 5.54 -46.31
N ALA A 31 -2.96 6.17 -47.46
CA ALA A 31 -1.70 6.14 -48.20
C ALA A 31 -0.86 7.34 -47.75
N GLU A 32 -0.50 7.37 -46.47
CA GLU A 32 0.62 8.16 -46.00
C GLU A 32 1.72 7.19 -45.60
N LEU A 33 2.85 7.31 -46.29
CA LEU A 33 4.10 6.70 -45.92
C LEU A 33 4.38 7.07 -44.46
N HIS A 34 4.06 6.16 -43.54
CA HIS A 34 4.70 6.14 -42.24
C HIS A 34 6.18 5.85 -42.49
N LEU A 35 6.94 6.91 -42.76
CA LEU A 35 8.38 6.91 -42.61
C LEU A 35 8.64 6.64 -41.13
N HIS A 36 8.68 5.36 -40.77
CA HIS A 36 9.24 4.92 -39.51
C HIS A 36 10.75 5.09 -39.63
N LEU A 37 11.19 6.36 -39.59
CA LEU A 37 12.57 6.68 -39.30
C LEU A 37 12.85 6.05 -37.94
N PRO A 38 13.83 5.14 -37.79
CA PRO A 38 14.25 4.71 -36.48
C PRO A 38 14.84 5.95 -35.81
N PHE A 39 14.03 6.63 -34.99
CA PHE A 39 14.53 7.61 -34.06
C PHE A 39 15.38 6.82 -33.07
N GLU A 40 16.66 6.68 -33.39
CA GLU A 40 17.71 6.21 -32.49
C GLU A 40 17.45 6.88 -31.14
N MET A 41 16.98 6.11 -30.18
CA MET A 41 16.74 6.60 -28.83
C MET A 41 18.10 6.97 -28.26
N ALA A 42 18.44 8.26 -28.34
CA ALA A 42 19.66 8.77 -27.73
C ALA A 42 19.69 8.31 -26.26
N LYS A 43 20.72 7.53 -25.93
CA LYS A 43 20.86 6.89 -24.61
C LYS A 43 20.80 7.96 -23.52
N SER A 44 19.73 7.93 -22.73
CA SER A 44 19.58 8.82 -21.58
C SER A 44 20.32 8.28 -20.37
N LYS A 45 20.54 9.12 -19.35
CA LYS A 45 21.23 8.72 -18.12
C LYS A 45 20.34 7.77 -17.31
N ASN A 46 20.81 6.55 -17.08
CA ASN A 46 20.04 5.49 -16.42
C ASN A 46 19.81 5.71 -14.91
N HIS A 47 20.63 6.55 -14.24
CA HIS A 47 20.50 6.81 -12.82
C HIS A 47 21.17 8.14 -12.40
N THR A 48 20.57 8.86 -11.45
CA THR A 48 21.18 10.06 -10.83
C THR A 48 20.74 10.28 -9.38
N ALA A 49 21.71 10.51 -8.50
CA ALA A 49 21.48 10.99 -7.13
C ALA A 49 21.55 12.54 -7.02
N HIS A 50 21.91 13.21 -8.11
CA HIS A 50 22.02 14.66 -8.15
C HIS A 50 20.62 15.26 -7.98
N ASN A 51 20.42 16.07 -6.93
CA ASN A 51 19.14 16.64 -6.47
C ASN A 51 18.34 15.82 -5.43
N GLN A 52 18.77 14.62 -5.02
CA GLN A 52 18.07 13.90 -3.95
C GLN A 52 18.23 14.59 -2.60
N SER A 53 19.46 14.98 -2.25
CA SER A 53 19.75 15.70 -1.00
C SER A 53 19.02 17.05 -0.95
N TYR A 54 19.03 17.82 -2.03
CA TYR A 54 18.35 19.12 -2.08
C TYR A 54 16.84 18.98 -1.83
N LYS A 55 16.17 18.01 -2.46
CA LYS A 55 14.75 17.71 -2.19
C LYS A 55 14.48 17.25 -0.76
N ALA A 56 15.33 16.38 -0.21
CA ALA A 56 15.21 15.91 1.16
C ALA A 56 15.34 17.04 2.19
N HIS A 57 16.17 18.04 1.90
CA HIS A 57 16.40 19.18 2.79
C HIS A 57 15.42 20.35 2.59
N LYS A 58 14.63 20.41 1.49
CA LYS A 58 13.59 21.44 1.30
C LYS A 58 12.61 21.53 2.47
N ASN A 59 12.09 20.39 2.93
CA ASN A 59 11.20 20.30 4.10
C ASN A 59 11.95 19.87 5.37
N GLY A 60 13.24 19.56 5.23
CA GLY A 60 14.11 19.00 6.24
C GLY A 60 13.83 17.52 6.55
N ILE A 61 14.88 16.78 6.92
CA ILE A 61 14.77 15.41 7.41
C ILE A 61 14.21 15.45 8.83
N LYS A 62 12.94 15.07 9.01
CA LYS A 62 12.29 15.07 10.33
C LYS A 62 12.72 13.85 11.14
N LYS A 63 13.10 14.08 12.39
CA LYS A 63 13.33 13.01 13.37
C LYS A 63 11.99 12.38 13.80
N PRO A 64 11.97 11.10 14.20
CA PRO A 64 10.76 10.51 14.77
C PRO A 64 10.30 11.31 16.00
N LYS A 65 9.00 11.55 16.11
CA LYS A 65 8.43 12.34 17.21
C LYS A 65 8.61 11.59 18.53
N ARG A 66 9.17 12.27 19.55
CA ARG A 66 9.25 11.76 20.91
C ARG A 66 7.90 11.94 21.60
N HIS A 67 7.21 10.83 21.87
CA HIS A 67 5.99 10.81 22.68
C HIS A 67 6.31 10.47 24.14
N ARG A 68 5.43 10.83 25.09
CA ARG A 68 5.58 10.45 26.52
C ARG A 68 5.64 8.93 26.69
N HIS A 69 4.88 8.19 25.88
CA HIS A 69 4.88 6.74 25.85
C HIS A 69 5.14 6.27 24.41
N THR A 70 6.20 5.50 24.21
CA THR A 70 6.51 4.86 22.93
C THR A 70 5.76 3.54 22.79
N SER A 71 5.65 3.04 21.56
CA SER A 71 5.00 1.76 21.30
C SER A 71 5.79 0.60 21.92
N THR A 72 5.14 -0.24 22.72
CA THR A 72 5.75 -1.44 23.33
C THR A 72 5.68 -2.67 22.40
N LYS A 73 5.50 -2.45 21.09
CA LYS A 73 5.47 -3.53 20.09
C LYS A 73 6.89 -4.10 19.93
N GLY A 74 7.01 -5.43 19.90
CA GLY A 74 8.31 -6.12 19.82
C GLY A 74 9.05 -6.29 21.15
N MET A 75 8.43 -5.92 22.28
CA MET A 75 8.96 -6.14 23.62
C MET A 75 8.61 -7.55 24.13
N ASP A 76 9.37 -8.07 25.09
CA ASP A 76 9.21 -9.43 25.59
C ASP A 76 7.77 -9.70 26.08
N PRO A 77 7.09 -10.73 25.54
CA PRO A 77 5.76 -11.12 25.98
C PRO A 77 5.66 -11.39 27.49
N LYS A 78 6.71 -11.92 28.14
CA LYS A 78 6.69 -12.20 29.59
C LYS A 78 6.68 -10.90 30.40
N PHE A 79 7.53 -9.95 30.02
CA PHE A 79 7.51 -8.60 30.59
C PHE A 79 6.16 -7.90 30.40
N LEU A 80 5.57 -7.99 29.20
CA LEU A 80 4.26 -7.39 28.92
C LEU A 80 3.14 -7.99 29.76
N ARG A 81 3.13 -9.31 29.96
CA ARG A 81 2.15 -9.99 30.83
C ARG A 81 2.28 -9.50 32.27
N ASN A 82 3.49 -9.46 32.80
CA ASN A 82 3.75 -8.96 34.15
C ASN A 82 3.32 -7.49 34.31
N GLN A 83 3.70 -6.63 33.38
CA GLN A 83 3.36 -5.21 33.42
C GLN A 83 1.84 -4.96 33.41
N ARG A 84 1.06 -5.81 32.71
CA ARG A 84 -0.41 -5.76 32.74
C ARG A 84 -0.97 -6.15 34.11
N TYR A 85 -0.44 -7.20 34.75
CA TYR A 85 -0.88 -7.59 36.09
C TYR A 85 -0.51 -6.55 37.14
N ALA A 86 0.74 -6.05 37.15
CA ALA A 86 1.17 -4.99 38.06
C ALA A 86 0.28 -3.74 37.94
N ARG A 87 0.03 -3.26 36.72
CA ARG A 87 -0.87 -2.12 36.48
C ARG A 87 -2.32 -2.38 36.91
N LYS A 88 -2.78 -3.62 36.94
CA LYS A 88 -4.14 -3.96 37.39
C LYS A 88 -4.30 -3.78 38.90
N HIS A 89 -3.28 -4.13 39.68
CA HIS A 89 -3.32 -4.05 41.14
C HIS A 89 -2.88 -2.69 41.67
N ASN A 90 -1.94 -2.00 40.98
CA ASN A 90 -1.51 -0.65 41.35
C ASN A 90 -2.61 0.41 41.22
N LYS A 91 -3.61 0.20 40.36
CA LYS A 91 -4.75 1.12 40.23
C LYS A 91 -5.62 1.11 41.49
N LYS A 92 -5.89 -0.09 42.02
CA LYS A 92 -6.70 -0.26 43.24
C LYS A 92 -5.99 0.30 44.47
N SER A 93 -4.68 0.10 44.58
CA SER A 93 -3.89 0.69 45.67
C SER A 93 -3.74 2.21 45.52
N GLY A 94 -3.75 2.73 44.29
CA GLY A 94 -3.70 4.16 44.01
C GLY A 94 -4.97 4.89 44.45
N GLU A 95 -6.15 4.30 44.23
CA GLU A 95 -7.44 4.83 44.70
C GLU A 95 -7.50 4.88 46.24
N ILE A 96 -7.06 3.81 46.90
CA ILE A 96 -6.95 3.74 48.37
C ILE A 96 -5.98 4.80 48.91
N ALA A 97 -4.84 5.02 48.23
CA ALA A 97 -3.85 6.01 48.65
C ALA A 97 -4.30 7.47 48.43
N THR A 98 -5.30 7.73 47.58
CA THR A 98 -5.86 9.08 47.36
C THR A 98 -7.04 9.41 48.27
N GLU A 99 -7.62 8.43 48.97
CA GLU A 99 -8.71 8.64 49.94
C GLU A 99 -8.21 8.86 51.38
N GLU A 100 -6.92 8.64 51.64
CA GLU A 100 -6.27 8.89 52.94
C GLU A 100 -5.47 10.22 52.98
N GLU A 101 -5.71 11.13 52.04
CA GLU A 101 -5.24 12.53 52.06
C GLU A 101 -6.41 13.52 52.21
#